data_AF-A0A3L9M753-F1
#
_entry.id   AF-A0A3L9M753-F1
#
_cell.length_a   1.000
_cell.length_b   1.000
_cell.length_c   1.000
_cell.angle_alpha   90.00
_cell.angle_beta   90.00
_cell.angle_gamma   90.00
#
_symmetry.space_group_name_H-M   'P 1'
#
loop_
_entity.id
_entity.type
_entity.pdbx_description
1 polymer ?
#
loop_
_entity_poly.entity_id
_entity_poly.type
_entity_poly.pdbx_seq_one_letter_code
_entity_poly.pdbx_strand_id
1 'polypeptide(L)'
;PIGPFTEMKEDDYGLFVRGRLLIDDDPLAKRAHAHMKAGSVKGMSIGYMLKDWEYDSAKGAFLLKEIDLWEVSIVTMPANTEAKITEVKASL
;
A
#
# COMPACT_ATOMS: atom_id res chain seq x y z
N PRO A 1 -1.02 -3.61 -11.73
CA PRO A 1 -0.01 -4.31 -10.88
C PRO A 1 1.40 -4.20 -11.47
N ILE A 2 2.41 -3.84 -10.64
CA ILE A 2 3.83 -3.67 -11.03
C ILE A 2 4.73 -4.82 -10.53
N GLY A 3 4.09 -5.91 -10.09
CA GLY A 3 4.72 -7.13 -9.63
C GLY A 3 3.91 -7.80 -8.50
N PRO A 4 4.28 -9.03 -8.10
CA PRO A 4 3.52 -9.81 -7.13
C PRO A 4 3.81 -9.41 -5.68
N PHE A 5 2.79 -9.48 -4.84
CA PHE A 5 2.96 -9.59 -3.38
C PHE A 5 3.34 -11.03 -3.02
N THR A 6 4.32 -11.18 -2.13
CA THR A 6 4.88 -12.46 -1.67
C THR A 6 4.54 -12.77 -0.22
N GLU A 7 4.19 -11.76 0.58
CA GLU A 7 3.75 -11.91 1.97
C GLU A 7 2.74 -10.80 2.28
N MET A 8 1.69 -11.15 3.02
CA MET A 8 0.70 -10.22 3.53
C MET A 8 0.22 -10.75 4.88
N LYS A 9 0.26 -9.91 5.92
CA LYS A 9 -0.21 -10.27 7.26
C LYS A 9 -0.55 -9.03 8.07
N GLU A 10 -1.46 -9.17 9.00
CA GLU A 10 -1.70 -8.15 10.01
C GLU A 10 -0.70 -8.30 11.16
N ASP A 11 -0.21 -7.17 11.65
CA ASP A 11 0.62 -7.06 12.85
C ASP A 11 0.10 -5.93 13.76
N ASP A 12 0.79 -5.67 14.88
CA ASP A 12 0.38 -4.66 15.86
C ASP A 12 0.34 -3.21 15.31
N TYR A 13 0.93 -2.95 14.14
CA TYR A 13 0.89 -1.65 13.46
C TYR A 13 -0.21 -1.59 12.39
N GLY A 14 -0.47 -2.70 11.70
CA GLY A 14 -1.50 -2.80 10.67
C GLY A 14 -1.20 -3.88 9.65
N LEU A 15 -1.59 -3.65 8.39
CA LEU A 15 -1.34 -4.61 7.31
C LEU A 15 0.09 -4.49 6.77
N PHE A 16 0.94 -5.45 7.11
CA PHE A 16 2.26 -5.62 6.52
C PHE A 16 2.15 -6.31 5.15
N VAL A 17 2.88 -5.77 4.17
CA VAL A 17 3.02 -6.38 2.85
C VAL A 17 4.47 -6.42 2.40
N ARG A 18 4.83 -7.49 1.70
CA ARG A 18 6.10 -7.65 0.99
C ARG A 18 5.83 -8.13 -0.42
N GLY A 19 6.58 -7.62 -1.38
CA GLY A 19 6.45 -8.03 -2.77
C GLY A 19 7.73 -7.82 -3.56
N ARG A 20 7.63 -8.07 -4.87
CA ARG A 20 8.70 -7.85 -5.84
C ARG A 20 8.20 -6.96 -6.95
N LEU A 21 9.02 -5.99 -7.36
CA LEU A 21 8.80 -5.21 -8.57
C LEU A 21 9.45 -5.93 -9.76
N LEU A 22 8.73 -6.04 -10.88
CA LEU A 22 9.25 -6.65 -12.12
C LEU A 22 10.09 -5.64 -12.92
N ILE A 23 11.15 -5.09 -12.32
CA ILE A 23 11.89 -3.94 -12.85
C ILE A 23 12.60 -4.18 -14.19
N ASP A 24 12.92 -5.43 -14.51
CA ASP A 24 13.61 -5.80 -15.75
C ASP A 24 12.63 -6.10 -16.89
N ASP A 25 11.41 -6.51 -16.54
CA ASP A 25 10.39 -6.97 -17.49
C ASP A 25 9.27 -5.95 -17.72
N ASP A 26 9.05 -5.00 -16.79
CA ASP A 26 7.97 -4.01 -16.83
C ASP A 26 8.52 -2.57 -16.69
N PRO A 27 8.41 -1.73 -17.74
CA PRO A 27 8.79 -0.32 -17.68
C PRO A 27 8.07 0.49 -16.59
N LEU A 28 6.83 0.15 -16.24
CA LEU A 28 6.09 0.82 -15.16
C LEU A 28 6.68 0.46 -13.79
N ALA A 29 7.02 -0.81 -13.58
CA ALA A 29 7.70 -1.25 -12.36
C ALA A 29 9.08 -0.58 -12.22
N LYS A 30 9.83 -0.49 -13.32
CA LYS A 30 11.13 0.20 -13.36
C LYS A 30 11.01 1.68 -13.00
N ARG A 31 10.03 2.37 -13.58
CA ARG A 31 9.73 3.78 -13.27
C ARG A 31 9.33 3.96 -11.81
N ALA A 32 8.41 3.14 -11.30
CA ALA A 32 7.96 3.20 -9.92
C ALA A 32 9.13 3.01 -8.94
N HIS A 33 9.98 1.99 -9.17
CA HIS A 33 11.17 1.75 -8.37
C HIS A 33 12.12 2.95 -8.35
N ALA A 34 12.37 3.59 -9.50
CA ALA A 34 13.20 4.79 -9.56
C ALA A 34 12.62 5.94 -8.72
N HIS A 35 11.32 6.19 -8.80
CA HIS A 35 10.64 7.20 -8.00
C HIS A 35 10.62 6.89 -6.50
N MET A 36 10.54 5.61 -6.14
CA MET A 36 10.63 5.13 -4.76
C MET A 36 12.03 5.37 -4.20
N LYS A 37 13.08 5.03 -4.94
CA LYS A 37 14.48 5.33 -4.54
C LYS A 37 14.74 6.82 -4.41
N ALA A 38 14.16 7.64 -5.28
CA ALA A 38 14.27 9.10 -5.22
C ALA A 38 13.42 9.73 -4.09
N GLY A 39 12.57 8.95 -3.39
CA GLY A 39 11.69 9.44 -2.33
C GLY A 39 10.45 10.22 -2.81
N SER A 40 10.28 10.38 -4.13
CA SER A 40 9.11 11.03 -4.73
C SER A 40 7.84 10.19 -4.65
N VAL A 41 7.98 8.88 -4.47
CA VAL A 41 6.89 7.94 -4.20
C VAL A 41 7.22 7.20 -2.92
N LYS A 42 6.40 7.35 -1.89
CA LYS A 42 6.73 6.92 -0.52
C LYS A 42 5.56 6.34 0.27
N GLY A 43 4.38 6.31 -0.34
CA GLY A 43 3.15 5.89 0.31
C GLY A 43 2.57 4.63 -0.31
N MET A 44 1.61 4.07 0.41
CA MET A 44 0.80 2.96 -0.03
C MET A 44 -0.68 3.26 0.18
N SER A 45 -1.53 2.72 -0.67
CA SER A 45 -2.98 2.79 -0.53
C SER A 45 -3.58 1.42 -0.81
N ILE A 46 -4.77 1.22 -0.28
CA ILE A 46 -5.54 0.00 -0.50
C ILE A 46 -6.88 0.33 -1.14
N GLY A 47 -7.31 -0.55 -2.04
CA GLY A 47 -8.68 -0.62 -2.54
C GLY A 47 -9.40 -1.74 -1.81
N TYR A 48 -10.60 -1.47 -1.29
CA TYR A 48 -11.37 -2.42 -0.51
C TYR A 48 -12.88 -2.23 -0.72
N MET A 49 -13.63 -3.25 -0.35
CA MET A 49 -15.09 -3.20 -0.27
C MET A 49 -15.53 -3.33 1.19
N LEU A 50 -16.53 -2.53 1.57
CA LEU A 50 -17.07 -2.54 2.93
C LEU A 50 -17.92 -3.79 3.18
N LYS A 51 -17.72 -4.44 4.33
CA LYS A 51 -18.58 -5.53 4.84
C LYS A 51 -19.37 -5.10 6.07
N ASP A 52 -18.67 -4.63 7.08
CA ASP A 52 -19.26 -4.11 8.31
C ASP A 52 -18.62 -2.76 8.65
N TRP A 53 -19.47 -1.77 8.89
CA TRP A 53 -19.06 -0.40 9.15
C TRP A 53 -20.15 0.36 9.91
N GLU A 54 -19.74 1.43 10.58
CA GLU A 54 -20.65 2.38 11.21
C GLU A 54 -20.16 3.81 11.00
N TYR A 55 -21.09 4.78 11.00
CA TYR A 55 -20.72 6.18 10.96
C TYR A 55 -20.67 6.74 12.39
N ASP A 56 -19.47 7.14 12.83
CA ASP A 56 -19.26 7.82 14.11
C ASP A 56 -19.46 9.32 13.89
N SER A 57 -20.65 9.81 14.25
CA SER A 57 -21.03 11.22 14.09
C SER A 57 -20.23 12.16 14.99
N ALA A 58 -19.70 11.69 16.12
CA ALA A 58 -18.88 12.50 17.01
C ALA A 58 -17.49 12.74 16.40
N LYS A 59 -16.94 11.74 15.70
CA LYS A 59 -15.67 11.87 14.97
C LYS A 59 -15.82 12.37 13.53
N GLY A 60 -17.04 12.37 12.99
CA GLY A 60 -17.31 12.69 11.59
C GLY A 60 -16.65 11.71 10.62
N ALA A 61 -16.55 10.43 11.00
CA ALA A 61 -15.78 9.42 10.28
C ALA A 61 -16.49 8.06 10.24
N PHE A 62 -16.20 7.26 9.21
CA PHE A 62 -16.63 5.87 9.15
C PHE A 62 -15.66 4.99 9.95
N LEU A 63 -16.20 4.25 10.92
CA LEU A 63 -15.50 3.13 11.54
C LEU A 63 -15.70 1.90 10.65
N LEU A 64 -14.59 1.35 10.15
CA LEU A 64 -14.58 0.15 9.32
C LEU A 64 -14.27 -1.04 10.24
N LYS A 65 -15.23 -1.93 10.42
CA LYS A 65 -15.09 -3.12 11.30
C LYS A 65 -14.62 -4.33 10.52
N GLU A 66 -15.12 -4.49 9.31
CA GLU A 66 -14.73 -5.56 8.40
C GLU A 66 -14.72 -5.05 6.95
N ILE A 67 -13.66 -5.39 6.22
CA ILE A 67 -13.49 -5.03 4.81
C ILE A 67 -12.97 -6.23 4.02
N ASP A 68 -13.41 -6.35 2.77
CA ASP A 68 -12.70 -7.18 1.80
C ASP A 68 -11.56 -6.34 1.22
N LEU A 69 -10.31 -6.75 1.41
CA LEU A 69 -9.16 -6.13 0.75
C LEU A 69 -9.06 -6.63 -0.70
N TRP A 70 -9.09 -5.71 -1.67
CA TRP A 70 -9.06 -6.05 -3.10
C TRP A 70 -7.71 -5.80 -3.74
N GLU A 71 -7.09 -4.66 -3.46
CA GLU A 71 -5.81 -4.32 -4.04
C GLU A 71 -4.95 -3.47 -3.10
N VAL A 72 -3.65 -3.50 -3.36
CA VAL A 72 -2.66 -2.71 -2.67
C VAL A 72 -1.77 -2.07 -3.72
N SER A 73 -1.63 -0.75 -3.65
CA SER A 73 -0.95 0.05 -4.66
C SER A 73 0.06 1.02 -4.01
N ILE A 74 1.16 1.25 -4.71
CA ILE A 74 2.17 2.24 -4.33
C ILE A 74 1.76 3.60 -4.87
N VAL A 75 1.75 4.62 -4.01
CA VAL A 75 1.24 5.95 -4.33
C VAL A 75 2.16 7.07 -3.83
N THR A 76 2.06 8.24 -4.48
CA THR A 76 2.74 9.46 -4.04
C THR A 76 2.11 10.04 -2.77
N MET A 77 0.78 10.05 -2.73
CA MET A 77 -0.03 10.61 -1.64
C MET A 77 -1.00 9.53 -1.14
N PRO A 78 -0.72 8.89 0.01
CA PRO A 78 -1.60 7.90 0.58
C PRO A 78 -2.77 8.58 1.30
N ALA A 79 -3.94 7.93 1.29
CA ALA A 79 -5.10 8.37 2.06
C ALA A 79 -4.82 8.27 3.58
N ASN A 80 -4.11 7.21 4.00
CA ASN A 80 -3.55 7.09 5.33
C ASN A 80 -2.08 7.55 5.32
N THR A 81 -1.76 8.65 6.03
CA THR A 81 -0.40 9.22 6.06
C THR A 81 0.62 8.32 6.74
N GLU A 82 0.19 7.32 7.50
CA GLU A 82 1.04 6.31 8.14
C GLU A 82 1.36 5.11 7.23
N ALA A 83 0.62 4.95 6.11
CA ALA A 83 0.87 3.90 5.12
C ALA A 83 2.09 4.25 4.26
N LYS A 84 3.28 4.02 4.82
CA LYS A 84 4.57 4.39 4.22
C LYS A 84 5.34 3.18 3.70
N ILE A 85 6.09 3.41 2.64
CA ILE A 85 7.12 2.47 2.18
C ILE A 85 8.32 2.62 3.11
N THR A 86 8.61 1.58 3.90
CA THR A 86 9.67 1.59 4.90
C THR A 86 11.04 1.24 4.30
N GLU A 87 11.07 0.32 3.35
CA GLU A 87 12.30 -0.15 2.71
C GLU A 87 12.12 -0.35 1.21
N VAL A 88 13.13 0.06 0.44
CA VAL A 88 13.26 -0.22 -0.99
C VAL A 88 14.61 -0.86 -1.22
N LYS A 89 14.63 -2.19 -1.41
CA LYS A 89 15.89 -2.91 -1.62
C LYS A 89 16.45 -2.57 -2.99
N ALA A 90 17.70 -2.15 -3.02
CA ALA A 90 18.50 -2.08 -4.24
C ALA A 90 19.38 -3.33 -4.29
N SER A 91 19.30 -4.12 -5.37
CA SER A 91 20.42 -5.00 -5.70
C SER A 91 21.61 -4.09 -6.05
N LEU A 92 22.73 -4.29 -5.36
CA LEU A 92 24.05 -3.77 -5.77
C LEU A 92 24.55 -4.59 -6.96
#